data_AF-A0A4V2VAB4-F1
#
_entry.id   AF-A0A4V2VAB4-F1
#
_cell.length_a   1.000
_cell.length_b   1.000
_cell.length_c   1.000
_cell.angle_alpha   90.00
_cell.angle_beta   90.00
_cell.angle_gamma   90.00
#
_symmetry.space_group_name_H-M   'P 1'
#
loop_
_entity.id
_entity.type
_entity.pdbx_description
1 polymer ?
#
loop_
_entity_poly.entity_id
_entity_poly.type
_entity_poly.pdbx_seq_one_letter_code
_entity_poly.pdbx_strand_id
1 'polypeptide(L)'
;MSGKSKKGLDRRDLLIASIATVGAAATLATHAGSVQAQDAAASSADAGSGGSPGTVYTGEMIQGKKVVSALDVDDLEAGQKHHLYFQGVQMPTGQYWYVSVTVAKGAKPGKRVVMTSGVHGDEMSSMHTVQTVMNQLDPMQMSGTVMAVTDVSRPAIEGMQRRWPNFGRGSDLIDMNREWPGNENGATAPSRHAGLLFNRLLRPNADTAIDFHTGTSGFDVTAFNIGGMDVPEIKAMLELYPVGQIFDSHVYPGVLHNAFVDAGIPAFCPEIGAARVLDLEMISLFVEGTMNVLKHHGIIAGPMGRTGKDVSVFIGNSAFPILATEGGIVEHLVKLNDKVEAGQKVAIQRNSFGEVVAEYISGVSGEVTGQRSDAMSEPANPLVFILFHKPPPEGVEAYPE
;
A
#
# COMPACT_ATOMS: atom_id res chain seq x y z
N MET A 1 -56.06 12.23 -24.00
CA MET A 1 -54.87 12.10 -24.87
C MET A 1 -53.66 11.87 -23.99
N SER A 2 -52.96 10.77 -24.25
CA SER A 2 -51.79 10.29 -23.50
C SER A 2 -50.56 11.15 -23.78
N GLY A 3 -49.92 11.67 -22.72
CA GLY A 3 -48.65 12.37 -22.79
C GLY A 3 -47.58 11.58 -22.04
N LYS A 4 -46.74 10.85 -22.79
CA LYS A 4 -45.63 10.04 -22.29
C LYS A 4 -44.58 10.90 -21.56
N SER A 5 -44.29 10.53 -20.32
CA SER A 5 -43.11 11.00 -19.57
C SER A 5 -41.82 10.53 -20.26
N LYS A 6 -40.94 11.46 -20.61
CA LYS A 6 -39.56 11.16 -20.99
C LYS A 6 -38.80 10.80 -19.71
N LYS A 7 -38.41 9.52 -19.56
CA LYS A 7 -37.36 9.08 -18.63
C LYS A 7 -36.09 9.85 -18.98
N GLY A 8 -35.80 10.90 -18.21
CA GLY A 8 -34.46 11.49 -18.17
C GLY A 8 -33.52 10.48 -17.52
N LEU A 9 -32.31 10.36 -18.07
CA LEU A 9 -31.23 9.59 -17.47
C LEU A 9 -31.02 10.07 -16.02
N ASP A 10 -31.12 9.14 -15.07
CA ASP A 10 -30.95 9.42 -13.65
C ASP A 10 -29.48 9.81 -13.41
N ARG A 11 -29.24 10.88 -12.62
CA ARG A 11 -27.89 11.29 -12.20
C ARG A 11 -27.16 10.14 -11.48
N ARG A 12 -27.90 9.19 -10.91
CA ARG A 12 -27.38 7.94 -10.32
C ARG A 12 -26.62 7.08 -11.31
N ASP A 13 -27.10 6.94 -12.55
CA ASP A 13 -26.47 6.08 -13.57
C ASP A 13 -25.18 6.71 -14.13
N LEU A 14 -25.11 8.05 -14.20
CA LEU A 14 -23.92 8.78 -14.66
C LEU A 14 -22.76 8.76 -13.64
N LEU A 15 -23.07 8.74 -12.34
CA LEU A 15 -22.06 8.64 -11.27
C LEU A 15 -21.50 7.21 -11.14
N ILE A 16 -22.35 6.19 -11.31
CA ILE A 16 -21.91 4.78 -11.26
C ILE A 16 -21.04 4.43 -12.50
N ALA A 17 -21.37 4.97 -13.69
CA ALA A 17 -20.61 4.73 -14.91
C ALA A 17 -19.27 5.51 -14.99
N SER A 18 -19.10 6.59 -14.22
CA SER A 18 -17.88 7.42 -14.22
C SER A 18 -16.86 7.00 -13.15
N ILE A 19 -17.25 6.22 -12.14
CA ILE A 19 -16.33 5.68 -11.13
C ILE A 19 -15.61 4.40 -11.62
N ALA A 20 -16.13 3.75 -12.66
CA ALA A 20 -15.40 2.74 -13.42
C ALA A 20 -14.40 3.34 -14.44
N THR A 21 -14.32 4.67 -14.57
CA THR A 21 -13.46 5.37 -15.54
C THR A 21 -12.97 6.75 -15.05
N VAL A 22 -12.50 6.85 -13.79
CA VAL A 22 -11.57 7.96 -13.45
C VAL A 22 -10.15 7.56 -13.82
N GLY A 23 -9.98 7.33 -15.11
CA GLY A 23 -8.73 7.34 -15.84
C GLY A 23 -8.96 8.25 -17.05
N ALA A 24 -8.10 9.26 -17.20
CA ALA A 24 -8.02 10.24 -18.28
C ALA A 24 -8.76 11.58 -18.11
N ALA A 25 -8.00 12.64 -17.79
CA ALA A 25 -7.73 13.82 -18.64
C ALA A 25 -6.76 14.75 -17.85
N ALA A 26 -5.73 15.37 -18.40
CA ALA A 26 -5.60 15.91 -19.75
C ALA A 26 -4.14 15.90 -20.26
N THR A 27 -3.97 15.34 -21.46
CA THR A 27 -2.90 15.72 -22.39
C THR A 27 -3.30 16.99 -23.12
N LEU A 28 -2.52 18.06 -22.98
CA LEU A 28 -2.51 19.19 -23.91
C LEU A 28 -1.05 19.58 -24.16
N ALA A 29 -0.54 19.20 -25.32
CA ALA A 29 0.68 19.73 -25.90
C ALA A 29 0.41 20.12 -27.35
N THR A 30 0.60 21.41 -27.66
CA THR A 30 1.02 22.07 -28.92
C THR A 30 0.74 23.57 -28.72
N HIS A 31 1.61 24.55 -28.93
CA HIS A 31 2.81 24.72 -29.75
C HIS A 31 3.71 25.79 -29.11
N ALA A 32 5.02 25.53 -28.99
CA ALA A 32 6.02 26.59 -29.02
C ALA A 32 7.39 26.02 -29.44
N GLY A 33 7.87 26.48 -30.60
CA GLY A 33 9.28 26.63 -30.99
C GLY A 33 10.24 25.46 -30.80
N SER A 34 10.68 24.88 -31.91
CA SER A 34 11.88 24.04 -31.99
C SER A 34 13.11 24.76 -31.43
N VAL A 35 13.74 24.19 -30.40
CA VAL A 35 15.14 24.47 -30.05
C VAL A 35 15.88 23.14 -30.11
N GLN A 36 16.82 23.04 -31.03
CA GLN A 36 17.72 21.90 -31.20
C GLN A 36 18.58 21.73 -29.94
N ALA A 37 18.45 20.59 -29.27
CA ALA A 37 19.46 20.07 -28.36
C ALA A 37 20.14 18.88 -29.04
N GLN A 38 21.46 18.91 -29.07
CA GLN A 38 22.35 18.04 -29.82
C GLN A 38 22.16 16.55 -29.53
N ASP A 39 22.29 15.75 -30.59
CA ASP A 39 22.36 14.31 -30.59
C ASP A 39 23.35 13.78 -29.55
N ALA A 40 22.83 13.06 -28.55
CA ALA A 40 23.57 12.03 -27.84
C ALA A 40 22.83 10.71 -28.10
N ALA A 41 23.43 9.90 -28.97
CA ALA A 41 22.93 8.60 -29.36
C ALA A 41 22.63 7.74 -28.12
N ALA A 42 21.36 7.42 -27.89
CA ALA A 42 20.97 6.35 -27.00
C ALA A 42 21.32 5.03 -27.70
N SER A 43 22.41 4.41 -27.25
CA SER A 43 22.66 3.00 -27.56
C SER A 43 21.74 2.15 -26.68
N SER A 44 20.91 1.36 -27.35
CA SER A 44 20.16 0.25 -26.76
C SER A 44 21.16 -0.75 -26.18
N ALA A 45 21.33 -0.76 -24.86
CA ALA A 45 22.07 -1.80 -24.18
C ALA A 45 21.13 -2.99 -23.91
N ASP A 46 21.58 -4.14 -24.39
CA ASP A 46 21.06 -5.49 -24.20
C ASP A 46 20.48 -5.75 -22.81
N ALA A 47 19.33 -6.43 -22.80
CA ALA A 47 18.81 -7.16 -21.64
C ALA A 47 19.67 -8.42 -21.42
N GLY A 48 20.90 -8.21 -20.97
CA GLY A 48 21.75 -9.26 -20.39
C GLY A 48 21.40 -9.44 -18.92
N SER A 49 21.39 -10.69 -18.46
CA SER A 49 21.28 -11.10 -17.06
C SER A 49 22.38 -10.43 -16.21
N GLY A 50 22.13 -9.19 -15.77
CA GLY A 50 23.03 -8.41 -14.94
C GLY A 50 22.86 -8.80 -13.49
N GLY A 51 23.87 -9.43 -12.90
CA GLY A 51 23.98 -9.50 -11.45
C GLY A 51 23.87 -8.10 -10.84
N SER A 52 23.26 -8.01 -9.65
CA SER A 52 23.20 -6.76 -8.89
C SER A 52 24.60 -6.14 -8.80
N PRO A 53 24.78 -4.83 -9.01
CA PRO A 53 26.10 -4.18 -9.03
C PRO A 53 26.82 -4.14 -7.65
N GLY A 54 26.38 -4.95 -6.69
CA GLY A 54 26.86 -4.96 -5.31
C GLY A 54 26.41 -3.73 -4.51
N THR A 55 26.81 -3.69 -3.25
CA THR A 55 26.55 -2.58 -2.33
C THR A 55 27.44 -1.39 -2.67
N VAL A 56 26.83 -0.23 -2.88
CA VAL A 56 27.53 1.02 -3.15
C VAL A 56 27.39 1.95 -1.95
N TYR A 57 28.48 2.09 -1.18
CA TYR A 57 28.58 3.06 -0.09
C TYR A 57 28.90 4.45 -0.62
N THR A 58 28.22 5.47 -0.12
CA THR A 58 28.44 6.87 -0.54
C THR A 58 29.66 7.51 0.16
N GLY A 59 30.15 6.87 1.22
CA GLY A 59 31.16 7.41 2.12
C GLY A 59 30.58 8.29 3.24
N GLU A 60 29.30 8.64 3.18
CA GLU A 60 28.62 9.42 4.21
C GLU A 60 28.22 8.56 5.42
N MET A 61 28.15 9.22 6.58
CA MET A 61 27.70 8.63 7.85
C MET A 61 26.67 9.55 8.50
N ILE A 62 25.50 9.02 8.86
CA ILE A 62 24.44 9.75 9.54
C ILE A 62 24.16 9.07 10.87
N GLN A 63 24.36 9.79 11.98
CA GLN A 63 24.19 9.25 13.35
C GLN A 63 24.89 7.90 13.55
N GLY A 64 26.13 7.78 13.05
CA GLY A 64 26.94 6.57 13.14
C GLY A 64 26.53 5.43 12.19
N LYS A 65 25.59 5.64 11.27
CA LYS A 65 25.13 4.64 10.29
C LYS A 65 25.65 4.99 8.91
N LYS A 66 26.14 3.97 8.18
CA LYS A 66 26.64 4.10 6.81
C LYS A 66 25.49 4.43 5.86
N VAL A 67 25.79 5.23 4.85
CA VAL A 67 24.87 5.55 3.77
C VAL A 67 25.21 4.74 2.51
N VAL A 68 24.19 4.15 1.89
CA VAL A 68 24.29 3.38 0.63
C VAL A 68 23.39 3.98 -0.45
N SER A 69 23.83 3.97 -1.71
CA SER A 69 23.02 4.38 -2.87
C SER A 69 22.54 3.19 -3.72
N ALA A 70 23.06 2.00 -3.43
CA ALA A 70 22.58 0.69 -3.84
C ALA A 70 22.97 -0.32 -2.74
N LEU A 71 22.10 -1.29 -2.46
CA LEU A 71 22.36 -2.33 -1.47
C LEU A 71 22.27 -3.71 -2.09
N ASP A 72 23.24 -4.55 -1.81
CA ASP A 72 23.16 -5.99 -1.95
C ASP A 72 23.33 -6.62 -0.56
N VAL A 73 22.27 -7.26 -0.04
CA VAL A 73 22.33 -7.86 1.29
C VAL A 73 23.35 -8.98 1.39
N ASP A 74 23.80 -9.55 0.27
CA ASP A 74 24.81 -10.60 0.25
C ASP A 74 26.22 -10.09 0.63
N ASP A 75 26.49 -8.79 0.47
CA ASP A 75 27.75 -8.15 0.88
C ASP A 75 27.83 -7.88 2.39
N LEU A 76 26.71 -7.95 3.11
CA LEU A 76 26.68 -7.70 4.54
C LEU A 76 27.21 -8.90 5.33
N GLU A 77 27.84 -8.66 6.48
CA GLU A 77 28.28 -9.74 7.37
C GLU A 77 27.07 -10.52 7.93
N ALA A 78 27.15 -11.85 7.90
CA ALA A 78 26.11 -12.73 8.42
C ALA A 78 26.09 -12.79 9.96
N GLY A 79 24.96 -13.19 10.54
CA GLY A 79 24.82 -13.40 11.98
C GLY A 79 24.61 -12.11 12.80
N GLN A 80 24.29 -10.98 12.15
CA GLN A 80 24.01 -9.73 12.87
C GLN A 80 22.97 -8.84 12.19
N LYS A 81 22.58 -7.77 12.90
CA LYS A 81 21.74 -6.70 12.37
C LYS A 81 22.60 -5.56 11.85
N HIS A 82 22.25 -5.05 10.68
CA HIS A 82 22.86 -3.88 10.07
C HIS A 82 21.85 -2.73 10.05
N HIS A 83 22.28 -1.54 10.46
CA HIS A 83 21.49 -0.32 10.35
C HIS A 83 22.18 0.63 9.37
N LEU A 84 21.47 0.94 8.28
CA LEU A 84 21.97 1.74 7.17
C LEU A 84 20.97 2.85 6.87
N TYR A 85 21.44 3.87 6.17
CA TYR A 85 20.58 4.79 5.44
C TYR A 85 20.70 4.53 3.95
N PHE A 86 19.58 4.48 3.25
CA PHE A 86 19.57 4.50 1.79
C PHE A 86 19.44 5.94 1.31
N GLN A 87 20.32 6.35 0.38
CA GLN A 87 20.31 7.66 -0.25
C GLN A 87 19.21 7.73 -1.31
N GLY A 88 18.13 8.45 -0.99
CA GLY A 88 17.00 8.69 -1.87
C GLY A 88 17.23 9.83 -2.87
N VAL A 89 16.15 10.54 -3.19
CA VAL A 89 16.18 11.66 -4.14
C VAL A 89 16.77 12.92 -3.50
N GLN A 90 17.35 13.79 -4.32
CA GLN A 90 17.79 15.12 -3.87
C GLN A 90 16.62 16.06 -3.59
N MET A 91 16.79 16.87 -2.57
CA MET A 91 15.97 18.03 -2.20
C MET A 91 16.31 19.23 -3.10
N PRO A 92 15.44 20.26 -3.18
CA PRO A 92 15.70 21.48 -3.96
C PRO A 92 17.00 22.20 -3.59
N THR A 93 17.46 22.04 -2.35
CA THR A 93 18.69 22.66 -1.81
C THR A 93 19.95 21.79 -1.98
N GLY A 94 19.84 20.63 -2.64
CA GLY A 94 20.97 19.77 -3.02
C GLY A 94 21.30 18.62 -2.05
N GLN A 95 20.76 18.62 -0.83
CA GLN A 95 20.86 17.48 0.11
C GLN A 95 19.97 16.31 -0.35
N TYR A 96 20.10 15.14 0.28
CA TYR A 96 19.29 13.97 -0.02
C TYR A 96 18.24 13.69 1.04
N TRP A 97 17.10 13.15 0.63
CA TRP A 97 16.23 12.40 1.52
C TRP A 97 16.83 11.03 1.77
N TYR A 98 16.96 10.63 3.04
CA TYR A 98 17.47 9.33 3.43
C TYR A 98 16.34 8.48 4.01
N VAL A 99 16.40 7.18 3.73
CA VAL A 99 15.45 6.18 4.22
C VAL A 99 16.18 5.20 5.14
N SER A 100 15.58 4.90 6.28
CA SER A 100 16.09 4.00 7.31
C SER A 100 15.94 2.55 6.85
N VAL A 101 17.07 1.83 6.80
CA VAL A 101 17.12 0.42 6.41
C VAL A 101 17.69 -0.39 7.56
N THR A 102 16.96 -1.43 7.98
CA THR A 102 17.47 -2.42 8.93
C THR A 102 17.51 -3.78 8.26
N VAL A 103 18.67 -4.44 8.27
CA VAL A 103 18.86 -5.78 7.71
C VAL A 103 19.22 -6.74 8.83
N ALA A 104 18.39 -7.75 9.07
CA ALA A 104 18.73 -8.90 9.91
C ALA A 104 19.22 -10.03 8.98
N LYS A 105 20.53 -10.21 8.88
CA LYS A 105 21.13 -11.25 8.03
C LYS A 105 21.47 -12.47 8.87
N GLY A 106 20.77 -13.58 8.62
CA GLY A 106 20.94 -14.82 9.35
C GLY A 106 22.35 -15.40 9.24
N ALA A 107 22.76 -16.19 10.23
CA ALA A 107 24.04 -16.90 10.23
C ALA A 107 24.11 -18.01 9.16
N LYS A 108 22.95 -18.42 8.61
CA LYS A 108 22.82 -19.46 7.58
C LYS A 108 22.19 -18.89 6.31
N PRO A 109 22.50 -19.43 5.12
CA PRO A 109 21.82 -19.03 3.88
C PRO A 109 20.33 -19.41 3.92
N GLY A 110 19.49 -18.70 3.16
CA GLY A 110 18.06 -18.91 3.11
C GLY A 110 17.32 -17.82 2.31
N LYS A 111 15.99 -17.80 2.42
CA LYS A 111 15.13 -16.84 1.71
C LYS A 111 15.33 -15.40 2.18
N ARG A 112 15.05 -14.45 1.29
CA ARG A 112 15.10 -13.01 1.56
C ARG A 112 13.68 -12.44 1.60
N VAL A 113 13.28 -11.87 2.73
CA VAL A 113 11.99 -11.19 2.90
C VAL A 113 12.21 -9.71 3.09
N VAL A 114 11.50 -8.90 2.30
CA VAL A 114 11.47 -7.44 2.43
C VAL A 114 10.17 -6.99 3.09
N MET A 115 10.29 -6.13 4.10
CA MET A 115 9.15 -5.49 4.76
C MET A 115 9.24 -3.98 4.57
N THR A 116 8.15 -3.36 4.11
CA THR A 116 8.08 -1.91 3.92
C THR A 116 6.97 -1.29 4.77
N SER A 117 7.21 -0.08 5.25
CA SER A 117 6.20 0.77 5.89
C SER A 117 6.49 2.23 5.59
N GLY A 118 5.56 3.11 5.98
CA GLY A 118 5.75 4.55 5.82
C GLY A 118 5.73 4.99 4.35
N VAL A 119 5.07 4.22 3.47
CA VAL A 119 4.77 4.65 2.10
C VAL A 119 3.83 5.85 2.12
N HIS A 120 2.86 5.86 3.03
CA HIS A 120 2.18 7.08 3.46
C HIS A 120 2.72 7.55 4.81
N GLY A 121 2.75 8.86 5.02
CA GLY A 121 3.41 9.47 6.16
C GLY A 121 2.65 9.47 7.48
N ASP A 122 1.38 9.08 7.46
CA ASP A 122 0.49 9.11 8.61
C ASP A 122 0.19 7.72 9.19
N GLU A 123 0.89 6.68 8.76
CA GLU A 123 0.57 5.28 9.08
C GLU A 123 1.48 4.71 10.17
N MET A 124 1.26 5.11 11.42
CA MET A 124 2.23 4.83 12.49
C MET A 124 2.20 3.37 12.97
N SER A 125 1.03 2.73 12.98
CA SER A 125 0.89 1.32 13.35
C SER A 125 1.67 0.38 12.42
N SER A 126 1.78 0.70 11.13
CA SER A 126 2.57 -0.10 10.18
C SER A 126 4.07 -0.01 10.49
N MET A 127 4.59 1.20 10.74
CA MET A 127 5.98 1.40 11.13
C MET A 127 6.33 0.65 12.41
N HIS A 128 5.48 0.75 13.45
CA HIS A 128 5.73 0.07 14.72
C HIS A 128 5.62 -1.46 14.60
N THR A 129 4.75 -1.98 13.74
CA THR A 129 4.66 -3.42 13.43
C THR A 129 5.98 -3.95 12.87
N VAL A 130 6.50 -3.29 11.82
CA VAL A 130 7.77 -3.68 11.19
C VAL A 130 8.93 -3.59 12.19
N GLN A 131 9.01 -2.52 12.99
CA GLN A 131 10.01 -2.38 14.04
C GLN A 131 9.92 -3.49 15.09
N THR A 132 8.71 -3.84 15.51
CA THR A 132 8.47 -4.90 16.50
C THR A 132 8.91 -6.27 15.99
N VAL A 133 8.60 -6.60 14.74
CA VAL A 133 9.09 -7.82 14.08
C VAL A 133 10.62 -7.81 14.06
N MET A 134 11.25 -6.74 13.56
CA MET A 134 12.71 -6.65 13.47
C MET A 134 13.40 -6.75 14.84
N ASN A 135 12.77 -6.27 15.91
CA ASN A 135 13.29 -6.37 17.27
C ASN A 135 13.28 -7.81 17.80
N GLN A 136 12.33 -8.64 17.39
CA GLN A 136 12.23 -10.04 17.81
C GLN A 136 13.20 -10.98 17.08
N LEU A 137 13.80 -10.52 15.97
CA LEU A 137 14.72 -11.34 15.19
C LEU A 137 16.09 -11.46 15.88
N ASP A 138 16.59 -12.69 15.98
CA ASP A 138 17.97 -13.01 16.35
C ASP A 138 18.72 -13.58 15.13
N PRO A 139 19.56 -12.77 14.46
CA PRO A 139 20.33 -13.20 13.31
C PRO A 139 21.20 -14.44 13.53
N MET A 140 21.67 -14.70 14.75
CA MET A 140 22.47 -15.90 15.05
C MET A 140 21.67 -17.20 14.92
N GLN A 141 20.34 -17.11 15.03
CA GLN A 141 19.42 -18.24 14.95
C GLN A 141 18.66 -18.31 13.62
N MET A 142 18.83 -17.32 12.74
CA MET A 142 18.11 -17.20 11.47
C MET A 142 18.81 -17.90 10.30
N SER A 143 18.01 -18.26 9.30
CA SER A 143 18.46 -18.60 7.95
C SER A 143 17.94 -17.54 6.96
N GLY A 144 18.74 -17.13 5.99
CA GLY A 144 18.35 -16.09 5.02
C GLY A 144 18.40 -14.68 5.60
N THR A 145 17.58 -13.78 5.09
CA THR A 145 17.66 -12.34 5.39
C THR A 145 16.26 -11.74 5.52
N VAL A 146 16.09 -10.87 6.51
CA VAL A 146 14.93 -9.99 6.61
C VAL A 146 15.40 -8.54 6.52
N MET A 147 14.91 -7.80 5.54
CA MET A 147 15.20 -6.38 5.40
C MET A 147 13.94 -5.55 5.61
N ALA A 148 14.03 -4.54 6.46
CA ALA A 148 12.97 -3.57 6.74
C ALA A 148 13.35 -2.18 6.23
N VAL A 149 12.42 -1.52 5.54
CA VAL A 149 12.51 -0.13 5.09
C VAL A 149 11.31 0.61 5.64
N THR A 150 11.51 1.40 6.71
CA THR A 150 10.39 1.80 7.59
C THR A 150 9.78 3.15 7.29
N ASP A 151 10.50 4.02 6.59
CA ASP A 151 10.17 5.43 6.38
C ASP A 151 10.29 5.81 4.89
N VAL A 152 9.70 4.96 4.03
CA VAL A 152 9.77 5.05 2.56
C VAL A 152 9.49 6.45 2.04
N SER A 153 8.47 7.12 2.58
CA SER A 153 8.10 8.50 2.24
C SER A 153 8.46 9.46 3.36
N ARG A 154 9.75 9.53 3.73
CA ARG A 154 10.26 10.39 4.81
C ARG A 154 9.61 11.80 4.87
N PRO A 155 9.45 12.56 3.76
CA PRO A 155 8.85 13.90 3.83
C PRO A 155 7.35 13.92 4.13
N ALA A 156 6.64 12.86 3.75
CA ALA A 156 5.25 12.68 4.16
C ALA A 156 5.18 12.40 5.67
N ILE A 157 6.12 11.62 6.21
CA ILE A 157 6.21 11.25 7.63
C ILE A 157 6.49 12.47 8.51
N GLU A 158 7.46 13.31 8.14
CA GLU A 158 7.76 14.55 8.89
C GLU A 158 6.55 15.51 8.91
N GLY A 159 5.67 15.43 7.90
CA GLY A 159 4.39 16.15 7.86
C GLY A 159 3.21 15.41 8.50
N MET A 160 3.39 14.16 8.92
CA MET A 160 2.33 13.25 9.41
C MET A 160 1.11 13.26 8.47
N GLN A 161 1.34 13.11 7.17
CA GLN A 161 0.30 13.18 6.14
C GLN A 161 0.44 12.07 5.11
N ARG A 162 -0.67 11.70 4.48
CA ARG A 162 -0.69 10.66 3.44
C ARG A 162 0.34 10.88 2.33
N ARG A 163 0.38 12.10 1.80
CA ARG A 163 1.01 12.44 0.53
C ARG A 163 2.35 13.12 0.73
N TRP A 164 3.28 12.87 -0.19
CA TRP A 164 4.57 13.52 -0.24
C TRP A 164 4.40 15.01 -0.62
N PRO A 165 4.92 15.95 0.19
CA PRO A 165 4.96 17.37 -0.19
C PRO A 165 6.06 17.60 -1.23
N ASN A 166 5.66 17.88 -2.47
CA ASN A 166 6.57 18.17 -3.56
C ASN A 166 6.69 19.69 -3.74
N PHE A 167 7.92 20.14 -4.01
CA PHE A 167 8.31 21.56 -3.96
C PHE A 167 8.92 22.07 -5.27
N GLY A 168 9.14 21.19 -6.26
CA GLY A 168 9.88 21.53 -7.47
C GLY A 168 9.14 22.44 -8.46
N ARG A 169 7.82 22.55 -8.34
CA ARG A 169 6.95 23.34 -9.24
C ARG A 169 5.85 24.08 -8.48
N GLY A 170 6.17 24.55 -7.27
CA GLY A 170 5.18 24.99 -6.28
C GLY A 170 4.86 23.87 -5.29
N SER A 171 3.89 24.11 -4.40
CA SER A 171 3.44 23.12 -3.40
C SER A 171 2.32 22.26 -3.97
N ASP A 172 2.63 21.00 -4.23
CA ASP A 172 1.66 19.95 -4.55
C ASP A 172 1.86 18.74 -3.64
N LEU A 173 0.84 17.89 -3.57
CA LEU A 173 0.83 16.68 -2.75
C LEU A 173 0.69 15.46 -3.66
N ILE A 174 1.73 14.64 -3.72
CA ILE A 174 1.77 13.43 -4.56
C ILE A 174 1.61 12.20 -3.67
N ASP A 175 0.67 11.33 -4.03
CA ASP A 175 0.54 10.02 -3.39
C ASP A 175 1.62 9.08 -3.96
N MET A 176 2.64 8.77 -3.15
CA MET A 176 3.74 7.91 -3.58
C MET A 176 3.27 6.48 -3.87
N ASN A 177 2.16 6.03 -3.29
CA ASN A 177 1.55 4.74 -3.59
C ASN A 177 0.75 4.74 -4.91
N ARG A 178 1.06 5.68 -5.82
CA ARG A 178 0.64 5.69 -7.24
C ARG A 178 1.82 5.80 -8.20
N GLU A 179 3.04 5.81 -7.66
CA GLU A 179 4.26 6.04 -8.43
C GLU A 179 5.02 4.75 -8.73
N TRP A 180 4.70 3.61 -8.11
CA TRP A 180 5.49 2.38 -8.23
C TRP A 180 5.40 1.74 -9.63
N PRO A 181 6.49 1.13 -10.16
CA PRO A 181 7.84 0.98 -9.57
C PRO A 181 8.70 2.26 -9.60
N GLY A 182 8.17 3.36 -10.13
CA GLY A 182 8.86 4.65 -10.23
C GLY A 182 9.75 4.75 -11.46
N ASN A 183 10.36 5.92 -11.61
CA ASN A 183 11.30 6.21 -12.68
C ASN A 183 12.41 7.06 -12.11
N GLU A 184 13.64 6.56 -12.06
CA GLU A 184 14.82 7.28 -11.54
C GLU A 184 15.09 8.61 -12.27
N ASN A 185 14.59 8.75 -13.51
CA ASN A 185 14.63 9.97 -14.33
C ASN A 185 13.25 10.67 -14.43
N GLY A 186 12.30 10.30 -13.57
CA GLY A 186 10.95 10.82 -13.53
C GLY A 186 10.90 12.32 -13.28
N ALA A 187 9.81 12.95 -13.71
CA ALA A 187 9.64 14.40 -13.63
C ALA A 187 9.51 14.91 -12.18
N THR A 188 8.91 14.11 -11.30
CA THR A 188 8.64 14.46 -9.89
C THR A 188 9.66 13.81 -8.96
N ALA A 189 9.91 14.43 -7.80
CA ALA A 189 10.80 13.84 -6.79
C ALA A 189 10.28 12.48 -6.26
N PRO A 190 8.98 12.29 -5.99
CA PRO A 190 8.43 10.98 -5.60
C PRO A 190 8.64 9.88 -6.65
N SER A 191 8.44 10.18 -7.95
CA SER A 191 8.67 9.21 -9.03
C SER A 191 10.13 8.74 -9.07
N ARG A 192 11.08 9.67 -8.93
CA ARG A 192 12.52 9.35 -8.84
C ARG A 192 12.86 8.58 -7.58
N HIS A 193 12.27 8.96 -6.45
CA HIS A 193 12.50 8.29 -5.18
C HIS A 193 12.01 6.83 -5.20
N ALA A 194 10.79 6.60 -5.71
CA ALA A 194 10.25 5.26 -5.93
C ALA A 194 11.15 4.43 -6.85
N GLY A 195 11.62 4.99 -7.96
CA GLY A 195 12.54 4.32 -8.88
C GLY A 195 13.86 3.91 -8.22
N LEU A 196 14.46 4.83 -7.45
CA LEU A 196 15.72 4.56 -6.73
C LEU A 196 15.55 3.45 -5.69
N LEU A 197 14.50 3.54 -4.87
CA LEU A 197 14.20 2.53 -3.85
C LEU A 197 13.90 1.18 -4.50
N PHE A 198 13.00 1.14 -5.48
CA PHE A 198 12.57 -0.12 -6.07
C PHE A 198 13.72 -0.83 -6.78
N ASN A 199 14.48 -0.12 -7.62
CA ASN A 199 15.51 -0.74 -8.46
C ASN A 199 16.81 -1.05 -7.70
N ARG A 200 17.18 -0.23 -6.71
CA ARG A 200 18.51 -0.29 -6.07
C ARG A 200 18.50 -0.76 -4.63
N LEU A 201 17.32 -0.92 -4.03
CA LEU A 201 17.16 -1.37 -2.64
C LEU A 201 16.17 -2.53 -2.54
N LEU A 202 14.92 -2.35 -2.96
CA LEU A 202 13.82 -3.27 -2.65
C LEU A 202 13.86 -4.53 -3.52
N ARG A 203 13.67 -4.39 -4.84
CA ARG A 203 13.59 -5.51 -5.79
C ARG A 203 14.81 -6.45 -5.75
N PRO A 204 16.07 -5.98 -5.80
CA PRO A 204 17.21 -6.90 -5.88
C PRO A 204 17.39 -7.76 -4.61
N ASN A 205 16.79 -7.36 -3.48
CA ASN A 205 16.98 -7.99 -2.17
C ASN A 205 15.75 -8.79 -1.69
N ALA A 206 14.75 -9.02 -2.54
CA ALA A 206 13.50 -9.67 -2.17
C ALA A 206 13.27 -10.98 -2.95
N ASP A 207 13.01 -12.07 -2.22
CA ASP A 207 12.35 -13.26 -2.78
C ASP A 207 10.84 -13.22 -2.51
N THR A 208 10.44 -12.50 -1.46
CA THR A 208 9.05 -12.21 -1.04
C THR A 208 9.02 -10.80 -0.42
N ALA A 209 7.90 -10.08 -0.53
CA ALA A 209 7.74 -8.77 0.12
C ALA A 209 6.40 -8.60 0.87
N ILE A 210 6.37 -7.74 1.88
CA ILE A 210 5.17 -7.38 2.64
C ILE A 210 5.17 -5.85 2.82
N ASP A 211 4.11 -5.19 2.36
CA ASP A 211 3.99 -3.73 2.39
C ASP A 211 2.87 -3.29 3.33
N PHE A 212 3.23 -2.75 4.49
CA PHE A 212 2.30 -2.49 5.60
C PHE A 212 1.72 -1.07 5.53
N HIS A 213 0.39 -0.96 5.61
CA HIS A 213 -0.40 0.28 5.52
C HIS A 213 -1.38 0.43 6.70
N THR A 214 -2.11 1.56 6.71
CA THR A 214 -3.30 1.80 7.52
C THR A 214 -4.34 2.55 6.67
N GLY A 215 -5.50 2.86 7.23
CA GLY A 215 -6.56 3.59 6.53
C GLY A 215 -6.23 5.03 6.09
N THR A 216 -5.05 5.58 6.43
CA THR A 216 -4.61 6.98 6.22
C THR A 216 -5.48 8.04 6.91
N SER A 217 -5.05 9.31 6.92
CA SER A 217 -5.80 10.37 7.59
C SER A 217 -7.23 10.50 7.04
N GLY A 218 -8.19 10.51 7.95
CA GLY A 218 -9.61 10.69 7.66
C GLY A 218 -10.36 9.40 7.32
N PHE A 219 -9.71 8.24 7.44
CA PHE A 219 -10.35 6.95 7.21
C PHE A 219 -9.77 5.85 8.10
N ASP A 220 -10.65 5.13 8.80
CA ASP A 220 -10.31 3.99 9.64
C ASP A 220 -10.67 2.71 8.88
N VAL A 221 -9.87 1.66 9.06
CA VAL A 221 -10.13 0.35 8.45
C VAL A 221 -10.07 -0.76 9.50
N THR A 222 -10.63 -1.92 9.18
CA THR A 222 -10.49 -3.14 9.99
C THR A 222 -9.04 -3.62 10.01
N ALA A 223 -8.73 -4.63 10.82
CA ALA A 223 -7.52 -5.44 10.61
C ALA A 223 -7.77 -6.39 9.42
N PHE A 224 -7.16 -6.11 8.27
CA PHE A 224 -7.33 -6.92 7.06
C PHE A 224 -6.07 -7.01 6.22
N ASN A 225 -6.04 -7.99 5.32
CA ASN A 225 -5.00 -8.12 4.31
C ASN A 225 -5.59 -7.97 2.91
N ILE A 226 -4.79 -7.48 1.97
CA ILE A 226 -5.14 -7.35 0.54
C ILE A 226 -4.10 -8.07 -0.31
N GLY A 227 -4.54 -8.87 -1.27
CA GLY A 227 -3.69 -9.49 -2.29
C GLY A 227 -4.46 -10.49 -3.16
N GLY A 228 -3.92 -10.81 -4.34
CA GLY A 228 -4.51 -11.78 -5.26
C GLY A 228 -4.35 -13.22 -4.77
N MET A 229 -5.43 -13.85 -4.32
CA MET A 229 -5.40 -15.22 -3.79
C MET A 229 -5.30 -16.30 -4.88
N ASP A 230 -5.36 -15.91 -6.15
CA ASP A 230 -5.08 -16.77 -7.31
C ASP A 230 -3.59 -17.13 -7.42
N VAL A 231 -2.70 -16.34 -6.81
CA VAL A 231 -1.28 -16.67 -6.68
C VAL A 231 -1.07 -17.53 -5.42
N PRO A 232 -0.65 -18.81 -5.53
CA PRO A 232 -0.61 -19.72 -4.40
C PRO A 232 0.26 -19.25 -3.23
N GLU A 233 1.40 -18.63 -3.52
CA GLU A 233 2.31 -18.11 -2.49
C GLU A 233 1.69 -16.92 -1.73
N ILE A 234 1.03 -15.99 -2.44
CA ILE A 234 0.35 -14.85 -1.84
C ILE A 234 -0.80 -15.35 -0.96
N LYS A 235 -1.61 -16.28 -1.46
CA LYS A 235 -2.67 -16.92 -0.69
C LYS A 235 -2.14 -17.57 0.59
N ALA A 236 -1.06 -18.34 0.49
CA ALA A 236 -0.46 -18.99 1.65
C ALA A 236 -0.06 -17.96 2.71
N MET A 237 0.58 -16.85 2.31
CA MET A 237 0.96 -15.78 3.24
C MET A 237 -0.23 -15.05 3.86
N LEU A 238 -1.25 -14.72 3.07
CA LEU A 238 -2.47 -14.04 3.54
C LEU A 238 -3.17 -14.84 4.65
N GLU A 239 -3.27 -16.16 4.47
CA GLU A 239 -3.93 -17.07 5.41
C GLU A 239 -3.15 -17.30 6.72
N LEU A 240 -1.88 -16.87 6.80
CA LEU A 240 -1.06 -17.00 8.02
C LEU A 240 -1.31 -15.91 9.07
N TYR A 241 -2.15 -14.91 8.75
CA TYR A 241 -2.47 -13.81 9.67
C TYR A 241 -3.77 -14.07 10.42
N PRO A 242 -3.81 -13.89 11.76
CA PRO A 242 -5.03 -13.99 12.55
C PRO A 242 -5.87 -12.70 12.46
N VAL A 243 -6.27 -12.30 11.25
CA VAL A 243 -7.04 -11.07 10.97
C VAL A 243 -8.45 -11.39 10.48
N GLY A 244 -9.40 -10.47 10.68
CA GLY A 244 -10.82 -10.73 10.46
C GLY A 244 -11.25 -10.72 8.99
N GLN A 245 -10.49 -10.10 8.10
CA GLN A 245 -10.88 -9.93 6.71
C GLN A 245 -9.71 -10.12 5.74
N ILE A 246 -10.02 -10.65 4.55
CA ILE A 246 -9.11 -10.68 3.40
C ILE A 246 -9.85 -10.08 2.20
N PHE A 247 -9.23 -9.10 1.56
CA PHE A 247 -9.67 -8.59 0.27
C PHE A 247 -8.88 -9.27 -0.85
N ASP A 248 -9.51 -10.25 -1.48
CA ASP A 248 -8.99 -10.96 -2.65
C ASP A 248 -9.07 -10.06 -3.88
N SER A 249 -7.97 -9.35 -4.16
CA SER A 249 -7.90 -8.40 -5.25
C SER A 249 -6.46 -8.07 -5.62
N HIS A 250 -6.24 -7.90 -6.92
CA HIS A 250 -5.03 -7.26 -7.47
C HIS A 250 -5.09 -5.72 -7.40
N VAL A 251 -6.12 -5.14 -6.78
CA VAL A 251 -6.27 -3.70 -6.49
C VAL A 251 -6.03 -2.81 -7.74
N TYR A 252 -5.20 -1.76 -7.64
CA TYR A 252 -4.94 -0.77 -8.69
C TYR A 252 -3.47 -0.83 -9.12
N PRO A 253 -3.15 -0.49 -10.39
CA PRO A 253 -1.77 -0.25 -10.81
C PRO A 253 -1.09 0.87 -10.00
N GLY A 254 0.23 0.77 -9.84
CA GLY A 254 1.04 1.82 -9.21
C GLY A 254 1.21 1.74 -7.69
N VAL A 255 0.67 0.69 -7.05
CA VAL A 255 0.91 0.39 -5.63
C VAL A 255 2.13 -0.53 -5.45
N LEU A 256 2.82 -0.44 -4.30
CA LEU A 256 4.12 -1.10 -4.12
C LEU A 256 4.05 -2.65 -4.14
N HIS A 257 3.10 -3.25 -3.43
CA HIS A 257 2.98 -4.73 -3.44
C HIS A 257 2.74 -5.27 -4.86
N ASN A 258 1.94 -4.58 -5.68
CA ASN A 258 1.76 -4.97 -7.09
C ASN A 258 3.03 -4.78 -7.91
N ALA A 259 3.82 -3.72 -7.67
CA ALA A 259 5.09 -3.56 -8.36
C ALA A 259 6.07 -4.72 -8.07
N PHE A 260 6.05 -5.29 -6.86
CA PHE A 260 6.78 -6.53 -6.57
C PHE A 260 6.22 -7.71 -7.36
N VAL A 261 4.90 -7.89 -7.37
CA VAL A 261 4.23 -8.98 -8.12
C VAL A 261 4.53 -8.90 -9.62
N ASP A 262 4.48 -7.70 -10.21
CA ASP A 262 4.83 -7.44 -11.60
C ASP A 262 6.31 -7.75 -11.90
N ALA A 263 7.18 -7.65 -10.89
CA ALA A 263 8.59 -8.06 -10.95
C ALA A 263 8.81 -9.55 -10.65
N GLY A 264 7.75 -10.35 -10.48
CA GLY A 264 7.81 -11.77 -10.18
C GLY A 264 8.08 -12.12 -8.72
N ILE A 265 7.92 -11.16 -7.80
CA ILE A 265 8.14 -11.32 -6.36
C ILE A 265 6.78 -11.37 -5.66
N PRO A 266 6.39 -12.50 -5.03
CA PRO A 266 5.16 -12.60 -4.26
C PRO A 266 5.09 -11.52 -3.18
N ALA A 267 4.00 -10.75 -3.17
CA ALA A 267 3.78 -9.69 -2.19
C ALA A 267 2.31 -9.42 -1.92
N PHE A 268 2.02 -8.87 -0.74
CA PHE A 268 0.67 -8.48 -0.33
C PHE A 268 0.73 -7.30 0.66
N CYS A 269 -0.44 -6.76 1.00
CA CYS A 269 -0.59 -5.54 1.79
C CYS A 269 -1.42 -5.79 3.05
N PRO A 270 -0.80 -5.79 4.25
CA PRO A 270 -1.51 -5.72 5.51
C PRO A 270 -1.98 -4.29 5.84
N GLU A 271 -3.19 -4.15 6.38
CA GLU A 271 -3.84 -2.88 6.71
C GLU A 271 -4.21 -2.81 8.20
N ILE A 272 -3.57 -1.89 8.93
CA ILE A 272 -3.50 -1.90 10.40
C ILE A 272 -4.26 -0.74 11.02
N GLY A 273 -5.57 -0.70 10.78
CA GLY A 273 -6.45 0.21 11.50
C GLY A 273 -6.34 1.67 11.04
N ALA A 274 -6.49 2.58 12.00
CA ALA A 274 -6.52 4.02 11.79
C ALA A 274 -5.12 4.64 11.58
N ALA A 275 -5.07 5.76 10.89
CA ALA A 275 -3.87 6.58 10.80
C ALA A 275 -3.61 7.42 12.06
N ARG A 276 -2.36 7.89 12.19
CA ARG A 276 -1.87 8.82 13.21
C ARG A 276 -2.03 8.34 14.66
N VAL A 277 -2.33 7.06 14.85
CA VAL A 277 -2.42 6.38 16.14
C VAL A 277 -1.51 5.15 16.16
N LEU A 278 -1.24 4.66 17.37
CA LEU A 278 -0.63 3.35 17.57
C LEU A 278 -1.68 2.42 18.19
N ASP A 279 -2.21 1.52 17.39
CA ASP A 279 -3.14 0.49 17.85
C ASP A 279 -2.35 -0.76 18.26
N LEU A 280 -1.95 -0.83 19.53
CA LEU A 280 -1.11 -1.92 20.03
C LEU A 280 -1.81 -3.29 19.95
N GLU A 281 -3.14 -3.33 19.99
CA GLU A 281 -3.91 -4.57 19.86
C GLU A 281 -3.87 -5.08 18.42
N MET A 282 -4.17 -4.23 17.43
CA MET A 282 -4.08 -4.60 16.03
C MET A 282 -2.64 -4.92 15.62
N ILE A 283 -1.66 -4.11 16.04
CA ILE A 283 -0.22 -4.37 15.79
C ILE A 283 0.15 -5.80 16.18
N SER A 284 -0.35 -6.30 17.31
CA SER A 284 -0.02 -7.66 17.77
C SER A 284 -0.46 -8.76 16.78
N LEU A 285 -1.59 -8.57 16.09
CA LEU A 285 -2.11 -9.52 15.09
C LEU A 285 -1.18 -9.58 13.87
N PHE A 286 -0.72 -8.42 13.40
CA PHE A 286 0.15 -8.33 12.24
C PHE A 286 1.59 -8.75 12.55
N VAL A 287 2.08 -8.52 13.77
CA VAL A 287 3.34 -9.10 14.24
C VAL A 287 3.24 -10.62 14.24
N GLU A 288 2.18 -11.21 14.81
CA GLU A 288 2.00 -12.67 14.84
C GLU A 288 1.95 -13.28 13.42
N GLY A 289 1.14 -12.70 12.52
CA GLY A 289 1.06 -13.15 11.13
C GLY A 289 2.38 -13.02 10.37
N THR A 290 3.12 -11.93 10.57
CA THR A 290 4.43 -11.73 9.93
C THR A 290 5.44 -12.76 10.44
N MET A 291 5.46 -13.03 11.74
CA MET A 291 6.32 -14.08 12.30
C MET A 291 5.94 -15.47 11.75
N ASN A 292 4.67 -15.72 11.43
CA ASN A 292 4.26 -16.95 10.75
C ASN A 292 4.78 -17.02 9.30
N VAL A 293 4.75 -15.92 8.55
CA VAL A 293 5.35 -15.86 7.20
C VAL A 293 6.85 -16.13 7.26
N LEU A 294 7.57 -15.57 8.23
CA LEU A 294 9.00 -15.83 8.40
C LEU A 294 9.29 -17.31 8.76
N LYS A 295 8.44 -17.96 9.57
CA LYS A 295 8.52 -19.41 9.83
C LYS A 295 8.21 -20.23 8.58
N HIS A 296 7.20 -19.81 7.80
CA HIS A 296 6.78 -20.48 6.57
C HIS A 296 7.93 -20.56 5.56
N HIS A 297 8.69 -19.47 5.43
CA HIS A 297 9.89 -19.41 4.58
C HIS A 297 11.15 -20.04 5.21
N GLY A 298 11.06 -20.61 6.41
CA GLY A 298 12.19 -21.22 7.11
C GLY A 298 13.25 -20.24 7.61
N ILE A 299 12.93 -18.95 7.71
CA ILE A 299 13.86 -17.91 8.18
C ILE A 299 14.09 -18.03 9.68
N ILE A 300 13.02 -18.26 10.43
CA ILE A 300 13.05 -18.52 11.88
C ILE A 300 12.42 -19.89 12.17
N ALA A 301 12.91 -20.54 13.22
CA ALA A 301 12.35 -21.81 13.69
C ALA A 301 11.23 -21.58 14.72
N GLY A 302 10.41 -22.61 14.93
CA GLY A 302 9.39 -22.64 15.97
C GLY A 302 8.00 -22.97 15.43
N PRO A 303 7.03 -23.23 16.33
CA PRO A 303 5.66 -23.52 15.93
C PRO A 303 4.99 -22.28 15.32
N MET A 304 4.06 -22.49 14.40
CA MET A 304 3.16 -21.43 13.93
C MET A 304 2.34 -20.89 15.11
N GLY A 305 2.15 -19.57 15.14
CA GLY A 305 1.15 -18.94 16.00
C GLY A 305 -0.26 -19.13 15.43
N ARG A 306 -1.20 -18.32 15.89
CA ARG A 306 -2.55 -18.25 15.31
C ARG A 306 -2.47 -17.77 13.86
N THR A 307 -3.36 -18.30 13.05
CA THR A 307 -3.51 -18.03 11.62
C THR A 307 -4.95 -17.65 11.30
N GLY A 308 -5.26 -17.39 10.03
CA GLY A 308 -6.63 -17.20 9.58
C GLY A 308 -7.54 -18.41 9.84
N LYS A 309 -6.98 -19.61 10.06
CA LYS A 309 -7.76 -20.81 10.41
C LYS A 309 -8.27 -20.80 11.85
N ASP A 310 -7.67 -19.99 12.71
CA ASP A 310 -7.98 -19.91 14.13
C ASP A 310 -8.99 -18.79 14.45
N VAL A 311 -9.42 -18.03 13.44
CA VAL A 311 -10.36 -16.91 13.54
C VAL A 311 -11.43 -17.00 12.45
N SER A 312 -12.53 -16.25 12.62
CA SER A 312 -13.53 -16.11 11.56
C SER A 312 -13.07 -15.06 10.55
N VAL A 313 -12.63 -15.51 9.37
CA VAL A 313 -12.18 -14.62 8.29
C VAL A 313 -13.30 -14.43 7.26
N PHE A 314 -13.68 -13.19 7.02
CA PHE A 314 -14.52 -12.84 5.87
C PHE A 314 -13.64 -12.55 4.64
N ILE A 315 -13.81 -13.34 3.58
CA ILE A 315 -13.08 -13.16 2.32
C ILE A 315 -14.02 -12.52 1.30
N GLY A 316 -13.73 -11.28 0.91
CA GLY A 316 -14.42 -10.59 -0.17
C GLY A 316 -13.51 -10.41 -1.37
N ASN A 317 -14.07 -10.43 -2.57
CA ASN A 317 -13.35 -10.19 -3.83
C ASN A 317 -13.78 -8.86 -4.49
N SER A 318 -14.55 -8.03 -3.78
CA SER A 318 -15.02 -6.74 -4.24
C SER A 318 -15.30 -5.82 -3.05
N ALA A 319 -15.08 -4.51 -3.24
CA ALA A 319 -15.39 -3.48 -2.25
C ALA A 319 -16.39 -2.48 -2.84
N PHE A 320 -17.38 -2.09 -2.04
CA PHE A 320 -18.43 -1.14 -2.44
C PHE A 320 -18.26 0.18 -1.66
N PRO A 321 -17.79 1.26 -2.30
CA PRO A 321 -17.69 2.57 -1.66
C PRO A 321 -19.05 3.24 -1.58
N ILE A 322 -19.42 3.68 -0.38
CA ILE A 322 -20.57 4.56 -0.15
C ILE A 322 -20.03 5.98 -0.06
N LEU A 323 -20.33 6.78 -1.08
CA LEU A 323 -19.81 8.15 -1.22
C LEU A 323 -20.81 9.17 -0.70
N ALA A 324 -20.30 10.22 -0.06
CA ALA A 324 -21.10 11.38 0.30
C ALA A 324 -21.68 12.05 -0.96
N THR A 325 -22.94 12.46 -0.90
CA THR A 325 -23.57 13.30 -1.94
C THR A 325 -23.70 14.74 -1.51
N GLU A 326 -23.62 14.99 -0.20
CA GLU A 326 -23.79 16.30 0.42
C GLU A 326 -22.57 16.66 1.28
N GLY A 327 -22.47 17.95 1.63
CA GLY A 327 -21.52 18.44 2.63
C GLY A 327 -22.12 18.40 4.04
N GLY A 328 -21.29 18.15 5.05
CA GLY A 328 -21.72 18.25 6.45
C GLY A 328 -21.16 17.17 7.37
N ILE A 329 -21.71 17.11 8.58
CA ILE A 329 -21.32 16.19 9.64
C ILE A 329 -21.87 14.81 9.35
N VAL A 330 -21.01 13.79 9.35
CA VAL A 330 -21.36 12.39 9.10
C VAL A 330 -21.57 11.68 10.43
N GLU A 331 -22.72 11.04 10.58
CA GLU A 331 -23.06 10.17 11.69
C GLU A 331 -23.23 8.75 11.13
N HIS A 332 -22.33 7.86 11.53
CA HIS A 332 -22.37 6.47 11.10
C HIS A 332 -23.32 5.65 11.98
N LEU A 333 -24.06 4.74 11.34
CA LEU A 333 -25.02 3.83 11.99
C LEU A 333 -24.49 2.39 12.09
N VAL A 334 -23.26 2.17 11.62
CA VAL A 334 -22.55 0.89 11.61
C VAL A 334 -21.12 1.11 12.10
N LYS A 335 -20.47 0.04 12.55
CA LYS A 335 -19.07 0.01 12.98
C LYS A 335 -18.24 -0.88 12.06
N LEU A 336 -16.93 -0.73 12.12
CA LEU A 336 -15.99 -1.66 11.51
C LEU A 336 -16.28 -3.12 11.93
N ASN A 337 -16.22 -4.05 11.00
CA ASN A 337 -16.61 -5.47 11.11
C ASN A 337 -18.12 -5.75 11.24
N ASP A 338 -19.01 -4.75 11.27
CA ASP A 338 -20.45 -5.05 11.24
C ASP A 338 -20.85 -5.69 9.91
N LYS A 339 -21.71 -6.72 10.00
CA LYS A 339 -22.40 -7.27 8.83
C LYS A 339 -23.52 -6.33 8.41
N VAL A 340 -23.62 -6.08 7.11
CA VAL A 340 -24.67 -5.24 6.52
C VAL A 340 -25.44 -6.00 5.44
N GLU A 341 -26.72 -5.71 5.32
CA GLU A 341 -27.55 -6.20 4.22
C GLU A 341 -27.74 -5.13 3.13
N ALA A 342 -27.96 -5.56 1.89
CA ALA A 342 -28.36 -4.65 0.82
C ALA A 342 -29.66 -3.90 1.21
N GLY A 343 -29.65 -2.58 1.07
CA GLY A 343 -30.72 -1.69 1.49
C GLY A 343 -30.61 -1.19 2.94
N GLN A 344 -29.70 -1.73 3.75
CA GLN A 344 -29.47 -1.26 5.12
C GLN A 344 -28.90 0.16 5.12
N LYS A 345 -29.46 1.04 5.95
CA LYS A 345 -28.93 2.38 6.19
C LYS A 345 -27.64 2.30 7.03
N VAL A 346 -26.58 2.94 6.56
CA VAL A 346 -25.24 2.87 7.18
C VAL A 346 -24.75 4.20 7.73
N ALA A 347 -25.26 5.33 7.23
CA ALA A 347 -24.86 6.66 7.68
C ALA A 347 -25.96 7.68 7.39
N ILE A 348 -25.93 8.78 8.14
CA ILE A 348 -26.69 10.00 7.86
C ILE A 348 -25.73 11.19 7.85
N GLN A 349 -26.09 12.26 7.15
CA GLN A 349 -25.31 13.48 7.13
C GLN A 349 -26.16 14.70 7.45
N ARG A 350 -25.59 15.61 8.25
CA ARG A 350 -26.26 16.80 8.75
C ARG A 350 -25.52 18.07 8.34
N ASN A 351 -26.26 19.10 7.95
CA ASN A 351 -25.66 20.42 7.71
C ASN A 351 -25.33 21.12 9.05
N SER A 352 -24.74 22.31 8.99
CA SER A 352 -24.36 23.10 10.18
C SER A 352 -25.54 23.55 11.06
N PHE A 353 -26.78 23.45 10.57
CA PHE A 353 -28.00 23.72 11.35
C PHE A 353 -28.53 22.45 12.06
N GLY A 354 -27.89 21.30 11.85
CA GLY A 354 -28.29 20.00 12.43
C GLY A 354 -29.35 19.25 11.63
N GLU A 355 -29.79 19.79 10.49
CA GLU A 355 -30.80 19.18 9.63
C GLU A 355 -30.20 17.99 8.86
N VAL A 356 -30.92 16.87 8.79
CA VAL A 356 -30.50 15.72 7.97
C VAL A 356 -30.62 16.09 6.49
N VAL A 357 -29.51 16.12 5.78
CA VAL A 357 -29.44 16.44 4.34
C VAL A 357 -29.28 15.20 3.46
N ALA A 358 -28.78 14.10 4.01
CA ALA A 358 -28.66 12.83 3.30
C ALA A 358 -28.74 11.62 4.23
N GLU A 359 -29.26 10.51 3.69
CA GLU A 359 -29.19 9.18 4.29
C GLU A 359 -28.55 8.23 3.27
N TYR A 360 -27.62 7.41 3.74
CA TYR A 360 -26.84 6.51 2.89
C TYR A 360 -27.15 5.06 3.22
N ILE A 361 -27.35 4.26 2.18
CA ILE A 361 -27.64 2.83 2.27
C ILE A 361 -26.53 2.01 1.61
N SER A 362 -26.33 0.78 2.08
CA SER A 362 -25.50 -0.19 1.36
C SER A 362 -26.25 -0.74 0.15
N GLY A 363 -25.59 -0.79 -1.01
CA GLY A 363 -26.12 -1.45 -2.20
C GLY A 363 -25.90 -2.97 -2.23
N VAL A 364 -25.11 -3.50 -1.28
CA VAL A 364 -24.68 -4.90 -1.24
C VAL A 364 -24.75 -5.45 0.18
N SER A 365 -24.85 -6.77 0.32
CA SER A 365 -24.65 -7.45 1.60
C SER A 365 -23.17 -7.83 1.76
N GLY A 366 -22.60 -7.60 2.93
CA GLY A 366 -21.18 -7.81 3.19
C GLY A 366 -20.77 -7.39 4.60
N GLU A 367 -19.50 -7.07 4.79
CA GLU A 367 -18.96 -6.56 6.05
C GLU A 367 -18.33 -5.19 5.89
N VAL A 368 -18.51 -4.32 6.88
CA VAL A 368 -17.86 -3.00 6.90
C VAL A 368 -16.37 -3.19 7.08
N THR A 369 -15.59 -2.81 6.07
CA THR A 369 -14.11 -2.91 6.10
C THR A 369 -13.43 -1.57 6.37
N GLY A 370 -14.12 -0.47 6.10
CA GLY A 370 -13.58 0.85 6.38
C GLY A 370 -14.63 1.93 6.52
N GLN A 371 -14.29 2.98 7.25
CA GLN A 371 -15.20 4.02 7.70
C GLN A 371 -14.46 5.35 7.83
N ARG A 372 -15.06 6.43 7.33
CA ARG A 372 -14.52 7.79 7.50
C ARG A 372 -14.49 8.17 8.98
N SER A 373 -13.32 8.51 9.51
CA SER A 373 -13.15 8.97 10.89
C SER A 373 -13.26 10.48 11.03
N ASP A 374 -13.00 11.25 9.96
CA ASP A 374 -13.30 12.68 9.95
C ASP A 374 -14.81 12.90 10.03
N ALA A 375 -15.26 13.55 11.11
CA ALA A 375 -16.68 13.76 11.35
C ALA A 375 -17.34 14.66 10.29
N MET A 376 -16.57 15.34 9.43
CA MET A 376 -17.10 16.13 8.31
C MET A 376 -16.69 15.53 6.97
N SER A 377 -17.58 15.66 5.99
CA SER A 377 -17.33 15.21 4.63
C SER A 377 -17.87 16.20 3.61
N GLU A 378 -17.14 16.35 2.51
CA GLU A 378 -17.62 16.96 1.27
C GLU A 378 -18.25 15.89 0.38
N PRO A 379 -19.05 16.28 -0.64
CA PRO A 379 -19.50 15.34 -1.67
C PRO A 379 -18.34 14.57 -2.31
N ALA A 380 -18.64 13.36 -2.80
CA ALA A 380 -17.74 12.38 -3.40
C ALA A 380 -16.71 11.73 -2.46
N ASN A 381 -16.51 12.23 -1.25
CA ASN A 381 -15.65 11.56 -0.28
C ASN A 381 -16.25 10.20 0.15
N PRO A 382 -15.43 9.15 0.28
CA PRO A 382 -15.90 7.88 0.81
C PRO A 382 -16.30 8.04 2.28
N LEU A 383 -17.43 7.44 2.64
CA LEU A 383 -17.96 7.40 4.00
C LEU A 383 -17.76 6.02 4.61
N VAL A 384 -18.09 4.97 3.87
CA VAL A 384 -18.02 3.57 4.31
C VAL A 384 -17.61 2.70 3.13
N PHE A 385 -16.76 1.70 3.35
CA PHE A 385 -16.53 0.62 2.39
C PHE A 385 -17.13 -0.68 2.93
N ILE A 386 -17.91 -1.34 2.07
CA ILE A 386 -18.41 -2.69 2.34
C ILE A 386 -17.60 -3.68 1.53
N LEU A 387 -16.88 -4.56 2.20
CA LEU A 387 -16.23 -5.72 1.59
C LEU A 387 -17.31 -6.79 1.35
N PHE A 388 -17.37 -7.33 0.14
CA PHE A 388 -18.37 -8.32 -0.23
C PHE A 388 -17.84 -9.34 -1.23
N HIS A 389 -18.57 -10.45 -1.35
CA HIS A 389 -18.31 -11.46 -2.37
C HIS A 389 -19.21 -11.19 -3.58
N LYS A 390 -18.61 -10.77 -4.69
CA LYS A 390 -19.27 -10.66 -5.98
C LYS A 390 -19.18 -12.02 -6.69
N PRO A 391 -20.32 -12.65 -7.03
CA PRO A 391 -20.29 -13.87 -7.82
C PRO A 391 -19.68 -13.57 -9.21
N PRO A 392 -19.02 -14.56 -9.84
CA PRO A 392 -18.52 -14.42 -11.20
C PRO A 392 -19.67 -14.03 -12.16
N PRO A 393 -19.40 -13.25 -13.22
CA PRO A 393 -20.42 -12.91 -14.20
C PRO A 393 -21.05 -14.19 -14.79
N GLU A 394 -22.38 -14.27 -14.82
CA GLU A 394 -23.09 -15.34 -15.53
C GLU A 394 -22.71 -15.28 -17.01
N GLY A 395 -22.11 -16.35 -17.54
CA GLY A 395 -21.86 -16.51 -18.99
C GLY A 395 -20.41 -16.75 -19.43
N VAL A 396 -19.45 -16.93 -18.53
CA VAL A 396 -18.18 -17.58 -18.91
C VAL A 396 -18.40 -19.09 -18.79
N GLU A 397 -18.93 -19.70 -19.85
CA GLU A 397 -18.76 -21.14 -20.06
C GLU A 397 -17.26 -21.42 -19.96
N ALA A 398 -16.87 -22.16 -18.93
CA ALA A 398 -15.59 -22.82 -18.93
C ALA A 398 -15.59 -23.71 -20.18
N TYR A 399 -14.85 -23.31 -21.22
CA TYR A 399 -14.54 -24.22 -22.31
C TYR A 399 -13.84 -25.44 -21.67
N PRO A 400 -14.40 -26.64 -21.81
CA PRO A 400 -13.74 -27.82 -21.29
C PRO A 400 -12.46 -28.12 -22.09
N GLU A 401 -11.39 -28.29 -21.30
CA GLU A 401 -10.04 -28.83 -21.59
C GLU A 401 -9.01 -27.94 -22.28
#